data_AF-A0A172ZF28-F1
#
_entry.id   AF-A0A172ZF28-F1
#
_cell.length_a   1.000
_cell.length_b   1.000
_cell.length_c   1.000
_cell.angle_alpha   90.00
_cell.angle_beta   90.00
_cell.angle_gamma   90.00
#
_symmetry.space_group_name_H-M   'P 1'
#
loop_
_entity.id
_entity.type
_entity.pdbx_description
1 polymer ?
#
loop_
_entity_poly.entity_id
_entity_poly.type
_entity_poly.pdbx_seq_one_letter_code
_entity_poly.pdbx_strand_id
1 'polypeptide(L)'
;MNWYTLGQMLSAIRLGQKARTMDGSRTVIRTTDGLLWAEGRLSGQRVSLQDHLFTDLWTIYEDEDTVPWLPQRDAREQREREMLENQYMEWRAERRIE
;
A
#
# COMPACT_ATOMS: atom_id res chain seq x y z
N MET A 1 19.22 0.03 -2.41
CA MET A 1 18.01 0.82 -2.10
C MET A 1 17.24 0.97 -3.39
N ASN A 2 16.00 0.45 -3.44
CA ASN A 2 15.21 0.42 -4.67
C ASN A 2 14.22 1.59 -4.69
N TRP A 3 14.12 2.27 -5.82
CA TRP A 3 13.17 3.34 -6.03
C TRP A 3 11.97 2.84 -6.83
N TYR A 4 10.78 3.25 -6.41
CA TYR A 4 9.50 2.84 -6.97
C TYR A 4 8.71 4.07 -7.40
N THR A 5 8.07 4.01 -8.56
CA THR A 5 6.95 4.92 -8.86
C THR A 5 5.79 4.65 -7.89
N LEU A 6 4.84 5.57 -7.77
CA LEU A 6 3.69 5.40 -6.86
C LEU A 6 2.96 4.06 -7.05
N GLY A 7 2.65 3.68 -8.30
CA GLY A 7 1.96 2.43 -8.60
C GLY A 7 2.77 1.18 -8.23
N GLN A 8 4.08 1.21 -8.50
CA GLN A 8 4.97 0.11 -8.11
C GLN A 8 5.10 0.03 -6.58
N MET A 9 5.16 1.17 -5.89
CA MET A 9 5.21 1.24 -4.43
C MET A 9 3.95 0.66 -3.81
N LEU A 10 2.76 1.04 -4.31
CA LEU A 10 1.48 0.51 -3.85
C LEU A 10 1.37 -1.00 -4.01
N SER A 11 2.01 -1.56 -5.05
CA SER A 11 2.02 -2.99 -5.31
C SER A 11 3.01 -3.77 -4.45
N ALA A 12 4.05 -3.09 -3.93
CA ALA A 12 5.15 -3.72 -3.20
C ALA A 12 5.08 -3.50 -1.68
N ILE A 13 4.47 -2.41 -1.23
CA ILE A 13 4.41 -2.05 0.19
C ILE A 13 3.50 -3.00 0.96
N ARG A 14 4.01 -3.54 2.07
CA ARG A 14 3.30 -4.49 2.93
C ARG A 14 2.66 -3.80 4.12
N LEU A 15 1.68 -4.44 4.75
CA LEU A 15 1.09 -3.92 6.00
C LEU A 15 2.18 -3.71 7.05
N GLY A 16 2.18 -2.53 7.68
CA GLY A 16 3.17 -2.10 8.66
C GLY A 16 4.39 -1.38 8.08
N GLN A 17 4.65 -1.50 6.77
CA GLN A 17 5.80 -0.85 6.15
C GLN A 17 5.57 0.64 5.92
N LYS A 18 6.65 1.40 6.04
CA LYS A 18 6.71 2.80 5.66
C LYS A 18 7.31 2.96 4.27
N ALA A 19 6.83 3.93 3.51
CA ALA A 19 7.50 4.41 2.32
C ALA A 19 7.76 5.92 2.44
N ARG A 20 8.91 6.38 1.93
CA ARG A 20 9.27 7.80 1.91
C ARG A 20 9.65 8.21 0.50
N THR A 21 9.37 9.47 0.17
CA THR A 21 9.80 10.07 -1.07
C THR A 21 11.31 10.34 -1.08
N MET A 22 11.90 10.42 -2.28
CA MET A 22 13.33 10.63 -2.47
C MET A 22 13.85 11.93 -1.83
N ASP A 23 13.03 12.98 -1.85
CA ASP A 23 13.33 14.28 -1.21
C ASP A 23 13.14 14.26 0.32
N GLY A 24 12.64 13.15 0.87
CA GLY A 24 12.35 12.98 2.30
C GLY A 24 11.16 13.79 2.81
N SER A 25 10.43 14.49 1.95
CA SER A 25 9.38 15.42 2.37
C SER A 25 8.10 14.71 2.82
N ARG A 26 7.89 13.48 2.37
CA ARG A 26 6.66 12.71 2.58
C ARG A 26 6.97 11.30 3.03
N THR A 27 6.30 10.88 4.09
CA THR A 27 6.37 9.52 4.61
C THR A 27 4.96 8.98 4.77
N VAL A 28 4.71 7.77 4.28
CA VAL A 28 3.43 7.05 4.40
C VAL A 28 3.65 5.71 5.09
N ILE A 29 2.60 5.17 5.70
CA ILE A 29 2.56 3.82 6.26
C ILE A 29 1.35 3.06 5.71
N ARG A 30 1.53 1.79 5.34
CA ARG A 30 0.43 0.91 4.91
C ARG A 30 -0.21 0.26 6.13
N THR A 31 -1.49 0.54 6.34
CA THR A 31 -2.34 -0.05 7.38
C THR A 31 -3.45 -0.87 6.75
N THR A 32 -4.28 -1.55 7.54
CA THR A 32 -5.43 -2.31 7.02
C THR A 32 -6.45 -1.45 6.30
N ASP A 33 -6.46 -0.15 6.56
CA ASP A 33 -7.41 0.81 6.00
C ASP A 33 -6.91 1.50 4.72
N GLY A 34 -5.67 1.19 4.31
CA GLY A 34 -5.00 1.83 3.17
C GLY A 34 -3.68 2.46 3.57
N LEU A 35 -3.28 3.53 2.87
CA LEU A 35 -2.11 4.33 3.22
C LEU A 35 -2.51 5.48 4.14
N LEU A 36 -1.73 5.70 5.20
CA LEU A 36 -1.80 6.88 6.06
C LEU A 36 -0.52 7.70 5.94
N TRP A 37 -0.62 9.02 6.08
CA TRP A 37 0.56 9.86 6.27
C TRP A 37 1.19 9.55 7.63
N ALA A 38 2.49 9.23 7.65
CA ALA A 38 3.20 8.93 8.88
C ALA A 38 3.70 10.20 9.59
N GLU A 39 4.09 11.22 8.82
CA GLU A 39 4.76 12.42 9.31
C GLU A 39 4.12 13.70 8.76
N GLY A 40 4.49 14.85 9.35
CA GLY A 40 4.02 16.17 8.92
C GLY A 40 2.61 16.52 9.37
N ARG A 41 2.05 17.59 8.78
CA ARG A 41 0.75 18.17 9.19
C ARG A 41 -0.45 17.27 8.95
N LEU A 42 -0.32 16.32 8.04
CA LEU A 42 -1.39 15.37 7.69
C LEU A 42 -1.21 14.02 8.39
N SER A 43 -0.27 13.89 9.33
CA SER A 43 0.00 12.62 10.03
C SER A 43 -1.29 11.99 10.58
N GLY A 44 -1.43 10.69 10.36
CA GLY A 44 -2.61 9.89 10.71
C GLY A 44 -3.77 9.97 9.72
N GLN A 45 -3.77 10.92 8.78
CA GLN A 45 -4.84 11.03 7.77
C GLN A 45 -4.62 10.04 6.62
N ARG A 46 -5.72 9.58 6.03
CA ARG A 46 -5.69 8.73 4.82
C ARG A 46 -5.08 9.50 3.65
N VAL A 47 -4.17 8.84 2.94
CA VAL A 47 -3.58 9.39 1.72
C VAL A 47 -4.65 9.41 0.64
N SER A 48 -4.93 10.59 0.10
CA SER A 48 -5.74 10.73 -1.11
C SER A 48 -4.81 10.73 -2.32
N LEU A 49 -5.13 9.93 -3.33
CA LEU A 49 -4.36 9.88 -4.57
C LEU A 49 -4.54 11.19 -5.33
N GLN A 50 -3.46 11.96 -5.44
CA GLN A 50 -3.40 13.23 -6.15
C GLN A 50 -2.28 13.21 -7.17
N ASP A 51 -2.42 13.99 -8.24
CA ASP A 51 -1.51 14.02 -9.39
C ASP A 51 -0.03 14.18 -9.00
N HIS A 52 0.25 15.01 -8.00
CA HIS A 52 1.61 15.28 -7.54
C HIS A 52 2.31 14.07 -6.90
N LEU A 53 1.58 13.03 -6.50
CA LEU A 53 2.17 11.81 -5.92
C LEU A 53 2.70 10.86 -7.00
N PHE A 54 2.22 10.99 -8.24
CA PHE A 54 2.64 10.13 -9.36
C PHE A 54 4.01 10.50 -9.90
N THR A 55 4.47 11.73 -9.66
CA THR A 55 5.82 12.19 -10.01
C THR A 55 6.87 11.81 -8.98
N ASP A 56 6.45 11.40 -7.79
CA ASP A 56 7.37 11.06 -6.71
C ASP A 56 8.00 9.67 -6.91
N LEU A 57 9.26 9.57 -6.50
CA LEU A 57 9.95 8.30 -6.35
C LEU A 57 9.98 7.92 -4.87
N TRP A 58 9.59 6.69 -4.59
CA TRP A 58 9.42 6.16 -3.26
C TRP A 58 10.45 5.09 -2.95
N THR A 59 10.93 5.06 -1.72
CA THR A 59 11.66 3.92 -1.16
C THR A 59 10.85 3.35 -0.01
N ILE A 60 10.76 2.03 0.05
CA ILE A 60 10.10 1.30 1.14
C ILE A 60 11.16 0.96 2.18
N TYR A 61 10.84 1.17 3.46
CA TYR A 61 11.68 0.81 4.59
C TYR A 61 11.20 -0.50 5.21
N GLU A 62 12.13 -1.20 5.86
CA GLU A 62 11.80 -2.37 6.67
C GLU A 62 10.86 -1.99 7.82
N ASP A 63 10.14 -2.99 8.32
CA ASP A 63 9.10 -2.85 9.33
C ASP A 63 9.64 -2.14 10.58
N GLU A 64 8.86 -1.23 11.17
CA GLU A 64 9.06 -0.94 12.60
C GLU A 64 8.61 -2.19 13.37
N ASP A 65 9.54 -2.89 14.02
CA ASP A 65 9.31 -4.13 14.80
C ASP A 65 8.18 -4.00 15.85
N THR A 66 7.73 -2.77 16.12
CA THR A 66 6.68 -2.41 17.08
C THR A 66 5.26 -2.42 16.51
N VAL A 67 5.04 -2.78 15.25
CA VAL A 67 3.69 -2.76 14.65
C VAL A 67 2.88 -4.02 15.07
N PRO A 68 1.77 -3.88 15.82
CA PRO A 68 1.03 -5.02 16.40
C PRO A 68 0.42 -6.00 15.39
N TRP A 69 0.37 -5.61 14.11
CA TRP A 69 -0.25 -6.37 13.03
C TRP A 69 0.71 -7.33 12.32
N LEU A 70 2.02 -7.23 12.58
CA LEU A 70 3.06 -8.06 11.94
C LEU A 70 2.77 -9.57 12.01
N PRO A 71 2.31 -10.16 13.13
CA PRO A 71 2.07 -11.60 13.22
C PRO A 71 0.91 -12.09 12.36
N GLN A 72 -0.02 -11.20 11.99
CA GLN A 72 -1.23 -11.52 11.23
C GLN A 72 -1.18 -10.99 9.79
N ARG A 73 -0.09 -10.30 9.43
CA ARG A 73 0.09 -9.67 8.12
C ARG A 73 -0.10 -10.65 6.99
N ASP A 74 0.63 -11.77 7.01
CA ASP A 74 0.63 -12.73 5.91
C ASP A 74 -0.76 -13.33 5.71
N ALA A 75 -1.44 -13.73 6.79
CA ALA A 75 -2.79 -14.27 6.73
C ALA A 75 -3.80 -13.25 6.17
N ARG A 76 -3.63 -11.96 6.51
CA ARG A 76 -4.52 -10.90 6.03
C ARG A 76 -4.24 -10.53 4.58
N GLU A 77 -2.97 -10.37 4.19
CA GLU A 77 -2.57 -10.11 2.81
C GLU A 77 -2.98 -11.26 1.88
N GLN A 78 -2.86 -12.50 2.34
CA GLN A 78 -3.34 -13.67 1.60
C GLN A 78 -4.85 -13.62 1.37
N ARG A 79 -5.64 -13.33 2.42
CA ARG A 79 -7.09 -13.20 2.30
C ARG A 79 -7.49 -12.05 1.36
N GLU A 80 -6.79 -10.92 1.40
CA GLU A 80 -7.02 -9.79 0.47
C GLU A 80 -6.78 -10.22 -0.99
N ARG A 81 -5.72 -10.97 -1.25
CA ARG A 81 -5.43 -11.52 -2.58
C ARG A 81 -6.51 -12.49 -3.04
N GLU A 82 -6.91 -13.43 -2.19
CA GLU A 82 -7.97 -14.42 -2.51
C GLU A 82 -9.29 -13.74 -2.86
N MET A 83 -9.67 -12.67 -2.14
CA MET A 83 -10.88 -11.90 -2.45
C MET A 83 -10.81 -11.24 -3.82
N LEU A 84 -9.68 -10.63 -4.18
CA LEU A 84 -9.49 -10.00 -5.49
C LEU A 84 -9.52 -11.02 -6.63
N GLU A 85 -8.88 -12.18 -6.44
CA GLU A 85 -8.90 -13.28 -7.41
C GLU A 85 -10.32 -13.79 -7.63
N ASN A 86 -11.09 -14.01 -6.56
CA ASN A 86 -12.48 -14.46 -6.64
C ASN A 86 -13.35 -13.46 -7.39
N GLN A 87 -13.27 -12.15 -7.05
CA GLN A 87 -14.03 -11.10 -7.76
C GLN A 87 -13.69 -11.04 -9.25
N TYR A 88 -12.41 -11.19 -9.61
CA TYR A 88 -11.99 -11.23 -11.01
C TYR A 88 -12.57 -12.45 -11.76
N MET A 89 -12.58 -13.62 -11.12
CA MET A 89 -13.12 -14.85 -11.68
C MET A 89 -14.64 -14.76 -11.89
N GLU A 90 -15.37 -14.17 -10.95
CA GLU A 90 -16.80 -13.87 -11.09
C GLU A 90 -17.07 -12.93 -12.27
N TRP A 91 -16.38 -11.79 -12.34
CA TRP A 91 -16.52 -10.83 -13.44
C TRP A 91 -16.19 -11.44 -14.81
N ARG A 92 -15.17 -12.31 -14.88
CA ARG A 92 -14.81 -13.06 -16.10
C ARG A 92 -15.88 -14.08 -16.50
N ALA A 93 -16.52 -14.72 -15.53
CA ALA A 93 -17.57 -15.70 -15.77
C ALA A 93 -18.84 -15.02 -16.31
N GLU A 94 -19.25 -13.89 -15.72
CA GLU A 94 -20.38 -13.08 -16.19
C GLU A 94 -20.21 -12.66 -17.66
N ARG A 95 -19.01 -12.24 -18.05
CA ARG A 95 -18.70 -11.81 -19.43
C ARG A 95 -18.51 -12.92 -20.45
N ARG A 96 -18.48 -14.19 -20.03
CA ARG A 96 -18.45 -15.34 -20.96
C ARG A 96 -19.85 -15.83 -21.34
N ILE A 97 -20.87 -15.30 -20.68
CA ILE A 97 -22.28 -15.69 -20.89
C ILE A 97 -22.98 -14.73 -21.87
N GLU A 98 -22.33 -13.61 -22.26
CA GLU A 98 -22.68 -12.76 -23.42
C GLU A 98 -21.96 -13.21 -24.71
#